data_AF-A0A8D2IWK9-F1
#
_entry.id   AF-A0A8D2IWK9-F1
#
_cell.length_a   1.000
_cell.length_b   1.000
_cell.length_c   1.000
_cell.angle_alpha   90.00
_cell.angle_beta   90.00
_cell.angle_gamma   90.00
#
_symmetry.space_group_name_H-M   'P 1'
#
loop_
_entity.id
_entity.type
_entity.pdbx_description
1 polymer ?
#
loop_
_entity_poly.entity_id
_entity_poly.type
_entity_poly.pdbx_seq_one_letter_code
_entity_poly.pdbx_strand_id
1 'polypeptide(L)'
;GAPEDMDDGSVDGLEVKGTTQCDTFPSFEARPDDLLICTYPNAGTTWMQEIVDMIQHRGDTQQCARAPIYHRIPFTDMFSPTHLISGE
;
A
#
# COMPACT_ATOMS: atom_id res chain seq x y z
N GLY A 1 11.49 19.43 33.35
CA GLY A 1 10.36 19.29 32.42
C GLY A 1 10.85 18.40 31.31
N ALA A 2 10.24 17.24 31.14
CA ALA A 2 10.47 16.41 29.96
C ALA A 2 9.83 17.10 28.75
N PRO A 3 10.37 16.94 27.54
CA PRO A 3 9.75 17.50 26.34
C PRO A 3 8.43 16.79 26.12
N GLU A 4 7.35 17.58 26.18
CA GLU A 4 6.07 17.27 25.56
C GLU A 4 6.33 17.16 24.04
N ASP A 5 5.62 16.28 23.35
CA ASP A 5 5.63 16.11 21.89
C ASP A 5 6.59 15.04 21.30
N MET A 6 6.84 13.94 22.01
CA MET A 6 7.20 12.69 21.33
C MET A 6 5.90 11.97 20.97
N ASP A 7 5.44 12.17 19.73
CA ASP A 7 4.36 11.40 19.10
C ASP A 7 4.64 9.90 19.31
N ASP A 8 3.78 9.22 20.07
CA ASP A 8 3.94 7.81 20.46
C ASP A 8 3.64 6.86 19.30
N GLY A 9 3.40 7.41 18.11
CA GLY A 9 3.03 6.66 16.91
C GLY A 9 1.63 6.09 17.00
N SER A 10 0.81 6.60 17.93
CA SER A 10 -0.56 6.16 18.14
C SER A 10 -1.53 7.07 17.41
N VAL A 11 -2.19 6.56 16.37
CA VAL A 11 -3.33 7.24 15.74
C VAL A 11 -4.61 6.56 16.24
N ASP A 12 -5.54 7.34 16.79
CA ASP A 12 -6.81 6.84 17.36
C ASP A 12 -6.66 5.65 18.34
N GLY A 13 -5.54 5.56 19.06
CA GLY A 13 -5.27 4.50 20.03
C GLY A 13 -4.67 3.21 19.44
N LEU A 14 -4.32 3.20 18.15
CA LEU A 14 -3.61 2.11 17.49
C LEU A 14 -2.12 2.44 17.37
N GLU A 15 -1.24 1.60 17.91
CA GLU A 15 0.21 1.70 17.69
C GLU A 15 0.53 1.44 16.21
N VAL A 16 0.91 2.49 15.48
CA VAL A 16 1.32 2.39 14.08
C VAL A 16 2.85 2.36 14.01
N LYS A 17 3.40 1.21 13.65
CA LYS A 17 4.83 1.10 13.34
C LYS A 17 5.11 1.62 11.93
N GLY A 18 5.55 2.87 11.85
CA GLY A 18 5.93 3.54 10.60
C GLY A 18 5.33 4.94 10.57
N THR A 19 6.06 5.90 9.99
CA THR A 19 5.54 7.25 9.76
C THR A 19 4.22 7.14 9.02
N THR A 20 3.11 7.44 9.68
CA THR A 20 1.81 7.59 9.06
C THR A 20 1.94 8.71 8.04
N GLN A 21 2.09 8.34 6.77
CA GLN A 21 1.84 9.26 5.67
C GLN A 21 0.32 9.53 5.54
N CYS A 22 -0.47 9.32 6.60
CA CYS A 22 -1.90 9.61 6.67
C CYS A 22 -2.17 11.09 6.44
N ASP A 23 -1.31 11.97 6.97
CA ASP A 23 -1.39 13.42 6.73
C ASP A 23 -0.94 13.84 5.32
N THR A 24 -0.33 12.93 4.56
CA THR A 24 0.12 13.15 3.16
C THR A 24 -0.60 12.28 2.14
N PHE A 25 -1.83 11.86 2.45
CA PHE A 25 -2.80 11.30 1.51
C PHE A 25 -3.70 12.31 0.75
N PRO A 26 -3.44 13.64 0.65
CA PRO A 26 -4.46 14.59 0.21
C PRO A 26 -4.81 14.50 -1.29
N SER A 27 -4.20 13.62 -2.07
CA SER A 27 -4.43 13.55 -3.52
C SER A 27 -4.54 12.12 -4.09
N PHE A 28 -4.75 11.09 -3.28
CA PHE A 28 -5.11 9.78 -3.83
C PHE A 28 -6.57 9.81 -4.29
N GLU A 29 -6.79 9.71 -5.60
CA GLU A 29 -8.12 9.59 -6.20
C GLU A 29 -8.29 8.16 -6.73
N ALA A 30 -9.12 7.38 -6.04
CA ALA A 30 -9.43 6.02 -6.47
C ALA A 30 -10.23 6.06 -7.77
N ARG A 31 -9.81 5.27 -8.77
CA ARG A 31 -10.58 5.07 -9.99
C ARG A 31 -11.62 3.96 -9.81
N PRO A 32 -12.73 3.96 -10.55
CA PRO A 32 -13.76 2.92 -10.45
C PRO A 32 -13.27 1.50 -10.77
N ASP A 33 -12.16 1.38 -11.49
CA ASP A 33 -11.49 0.14 -11.89
C ASP A 33 -10.38 -0.32 -10.92
N ASP A 34 -10.11 0.46 -9.86
CA ASP A 34 -9.05 0.14 -8.90
C ASP A 34 -9.44 -0.98 -7.94
N LEU A 35 -8.46 -1.81 -7.58
CA LEU A 35 -8.59 -2.88 -6.60
C LEU A 35 -7.65 -2.60 -5.42
N LEU A 36 -8.22 -2.52 -4.22
CA LEU A 36 -7.48 -2.33 -2.98
C LEU A 36 -7.34 -3.65 -2.21
N ILE A 37 -6.11 -4.00 -1.84
CA ILE A 37 -5.81 -5.17 -0.99
C ILE A 37 -5.57 -4.67 0.44
N CYS A 38 -6.58 -4.77 1.30
CA CYS A 38 -6.49 -4.41 2.71
C CYS A 38 -6.22 -5.64 3.57
N THR A 39 -5.09 -5.66 4.29
CA THR A 39 -4.71 -6.75 5.17
C THR A 39 -4.05 -6.23 6.43
N TYR A 40 -4.28 -6.89 7.56
CA TYR A 40 -3.44 -6.71 8.74
C TYR A 40 -1.99 -7.17 8.45
N PRO A 41 -0.95 -6.52 8.99
CA PRO A 41 0.44 -6.92 8.75
C PRO A 41 0.68 -8.42 9.01
N ASN A 42 1.43 -9.06 8.10
CA ASN A 42 1.71 -10.50 8.11
C ASN A 42 0.51 -11.44 7.90
N ALA A 43 -0.68 -10.93 7.54
CA ALA A 43 -1.85 -11.76 7.22
C ALA A 43 -1.87 -12.29 5.78
N GLY A 44 -0.74 -12.29 5.07
CA GLY A 44 -0.62 -12.84 3.72
C GLY A 44 -0.79 -11.85 2.57
N THR A 45 -0.42 -10.57 2.76
CA THR A 45 -0.50 -9.52 1.73
C THR A 45 0.19 -9.91 0.43
N THR A 46 1.43 -10.43 0.51
CA THR A 46 2.20 -10.87 -0.67
C THR A 46 1.52 -12.01 -1.43
N TRP A 47 0.92 -12.96 -0.71
CA TRP A 47 0.22 -14.08 -1.35
C TRP A 47 -1.02 -13.61 -2.11
N MET A 48 -1.81 -12.71 -1.51
CA MET A 48 -2.99 -12.13 -2.17
C MET A 48 -2.60 -11.29 -3.38
N GLN A 49 -1.53 -10.49 -3.27
CA GLN A 49 -0.98 -9.69 -4.36
C GLN A 49 -0.61 -10.55 -5.59
N GLU A 50 0.07 -11.69 -5.40
CA GLU A 50 0.41 -12.58 -6.53
C GLU A 50 -0.82 -13.24 -7.18
N ILE A 51 -1.80 -13.65 -6.38
CA ILE A 51 -3.04 -14.25 -6.90
C ILE A 51 -3.80 -13.22 -7.76
N VAL A 52 -3.93 -11.99 -7.27
CA VAL A 52 -4.60 -10.90 -8.00
C VAL A 52 -3.84 -10.58 -9.29
N ASP A 53 -2.51 -10.48 -9.25
CA ASP A 53 -1.69 -10.20 -10.45
C ASP A 53 -1.83 -11.30 -11.50
N MET A 54 -1.89 -12.57 -11.10
CA MET A 54 -2.17 -13.69 -12.02
C MET A 54 -3.55 -13.59 -12.66
N ILE A 55 -4.59 -13.22 -11.91
CA ILE A 55 -5.94 -13.08 -12.45
C ILE A 55 -5.98 -11.94 -13.47
N GLN A 56 -5.41 -10.77 -13.14
CA GLN A 56 -5.36 -9.60 -14.02
C GLN A 56 -4.63 -9.91 -15.35
N HIS A 57 -3.58 -10.73 -15.28
CA HIS A 57 -2.81 -11.16 -16.46
C HIS A 57 -3.26 -12.50 -17.05
N ARG A 58 -4.48 -12.97 -16.72
CA ARG A 58 -5.08 -14.20 -17.29
C ARG A 58 -4.19 -15.44 -17.14
N GLY A 59 -3.40 -15.52 -16.07
CA GLY A 59 -2.48 -16.60 -15.76
C GLY A 59 -1.13 -16.52 -16.48
N ASP A 60 -0.79 -15.39 -17.11
CA ASP A 60 0.53 -15.19 -17.70
C ASP A 60 1.60 -14.96 -16.62
N THR A 61 2.41 -15.98 -16.40
CA THR A 61 3.47 -15.98 -15.38
C THR A 61 4.65 -15.09 -15.74
N GLN A 62 4.89 -14.80 -17.02
CA GLN A 62 5.94 -13.88 -17.45
C GLN A 62 5.55 -12.45 -17.08
N GLN A 63 4.29 -12.09 -17.29
CA GLN A 63 3.76 -10.81 -16.87
C GLN A 63 3.82 -10.64 -15.34
N CYS A 64 3.55 -11.70 -14.58
CA CYS A 64 3.66 -11.64 -13.11
C CYS A 64 5.10 -11.50 -12.61
N ALA A 65 6.08 -11.91 -13.41
CA ALA A 65 7.50 -11.77 -13.12
C ALA A 65 8.13 -10.46 -13.64
N ARG A 66 7.32 -9.54 -14.20
CA ARG A 66 7.82 -8.30 -14.85
C ARG A 66 8.65 -7.39 -13.94
N ALA A 67 8.38 -7.41 -12.63
CA ALA A 67 9.04 -6.59 -11.63
C ALA A 67 8.80 -7.14 -10.20
N PRO A 68 9.56 -6.70 -9.18
CA PRO A 68 9.23 -6.97 -7.78
C PRO A 68 7.81 -6.53 -7.41
N ILE A 69 7.19 -7.22 -6.44
CA ILE A 69 5.75 -7.09 -6.14
C ILE A 69 5.32 -5.67 -5.76
N TYR A 70 6.17 -4.92 -5.04
CA TYR A 70 5.90 -3.54 -4.63
C TYR A 70 5.98 -2.52 -5.77
N HIS A 71 6.60 -2.90 -6.91
CA HIS A 71 6.53 -2.12 -8.15
C HIS A 71 5.30 -2.48 -9.00
N ARG A 72 4.81 -3.71 -8.88
CA ARG A 72 3.62 -4.19 -9.60
C ARG A 72 2.33 -3.74 -8.94
N ILE A 73 2.28 -3.78 -7.61
CA ILE A 73 1.14 -3.43 -6.77
C ILE A 73 1.67 -2.50 -5.68
N PRO A 74 1.55 -1.18 -5.86
CA PRO A 74 2.12 -0.21 -4.93
C PRO A 74 1.40 -0.25 -3.57
N PHE A 75 2.17 -0.04 -2.50
CA PHE A 75 1.65 0.10 -1.15
C PHE A 75 1.25 1.55 -0.91
N THR A 76 -0.05 1.81 -0.80
CA THR A 76 -0.59 3.17 -0.68
C THR A 76 -0.08 3.89 0.59
N ASP A 77 0.16 3.16 1.68
CA ASP A 77 0.65 3.73 2.95
C ASP A 77 2.18 3.94 2.99
N MET A 78 2.92 3.46 1.99
CA MET A 78 4.38 3.49 1.94
C MET A 78 4.94 4.46 0.89
N PHE A 79 4.14 4.82 -0.13
CA PHE A 79 4.56 5.66 -1.24
C PHE A 79 3.67 6.90 -1.38
N SER A 80 4.28 8.08 -1.55
CA SER A 80 3.55 9.32 -1.77
C SER A 80 2.68 9.23 -3.04
N PRO A 81 1.45 9.79 -3.04
CA PRO A 81 0.54 9.77 -4.19
C PRO A 81 1.16 10.34 -5.48
N THR A 82 2.13 11.25 -5.38
CA THR A 82 2.84 11.85 -6.52
C THR A 82 3.56 10.81 -7.39
N HIS A 83 3.89 9.65 -6.83
CA HIS A 83 4.52 8.54 -7.56
C HIS A 83 3.52 7.43 -7.96
N LEU A 84 2.24 7.57 -7.60
CA LEU A 84 1.19 6.59 -7.82
C LEU A 84 0.15 7.18 -8.79
N ILE A 85 0.48 7.25 -10.08
CA ILE A 85 -0.56 7.44 -11.10
C ILE A 85 -1.28 6.09 -11.22
N SER A 86 -2.54 6.03 -10.79
CA SER A 86 -3.32 4.80 -10.90
C SER A 86 -3.58 4.46 -12.37
N GLY A 87 -3.01 3.35 -12.83
CA GLY A 87 -3.32 2.69 -14.10
C GLY A 87 -2.73 3.32 -15.37
N GLU A 88 -1.40 3.29 -15.53
CA GLU A 88 -0.76 3.27 -16.86
C GLU A 88 -0.77 1.87 -17.49
#